data_AF-A0A495KK01-F1
#
_entry.id   AF-A0A495KK01-F1
#
_cell.length_a   1.000
_cell.length_b   1.000
_cell.length_c   1.000
_cell.angle_alpha   90.00
_cell.angle_beta   90.00
_cell.angle_gamma   90.00
#
_symmetry.space_group_name_H-M   'P 1'
#
loop_
_entity.id
_entity.type
_entity.pdbx_description
1 polymer ?
#
loop_
_entity_poly.entity_id
_entity_poly.type
_entity_poly.pdbx_seq_one_letter_code
_entity_poly.pdbx_strand_id
1 'polypeptide(L)' 'MTIKEILLKLDSNTNSGLELTKRKGILTSTWNIYKRRRNYYFFDVNERIVFDKNHRYTRAELEEEFKNSYYEIDCELE' A
#
# COMPACT_ATOMS: atom_id res chain seq x y z
N MET A 1 8.80 2.50 -8.08
CA MET A 1 8.20 1.15 -8.06
C MET A 1 6.75 1.23 -8.51
N THR A 2 6.23 0.19 -9.15
CA THR A 2 4.80 -0.01 -9.47
C THR A 2 4.09 -0.64 -8.27
N ILE A 3 2.76 -0.56 -8.21
CA ILE A 3 2.00 -1.24 -7.14
C ILE A 3 2.28 -2.75 -7.13
N LYS A 4 2.47 -3.40 -8.29
CA LYS A 4 2.79 -4.84 -8.36
C LYS A 4 4.08 -5.19 -7.64
N GLU A 5 5.12 -4.38 -7.78
CA GLU A 5 6.40 -4.57 -7.10
C GLU A 5 6.27 -4.37 -5.58
N ILE A 6 5.47 -3.38 -5.16
CA ILE A 6 5.14 -3.17 -3.74
C ILE A 6 4.45 -4.40 -3.13
N LEU A 7 3.42 -4.94 -3.81
CA LEU A 7 2.70 -6.12 -3.34
C LEU A 7 3.60 -7.35 -3.26
N LEU A 8 4.52 -7.55 -4.21
CA LEU A 8 5.51 -8.63 -4.16
C LEU A 8 6.42 -8.51 -2.93
N LYS A 9 6.86 -7.29 -2.58
CA LYS A 9 7.71 -7.07 -1.40
C LYS A 9 6.93 -7.30 -0.09
N LEU A 10 5.69 -6.81 0.01
CA LEU A 10 4.78 -7.13 1.11
C LEU A 10 4.49 -8.63 1.23
N ASP A 11 4.42 -9.34 0.10
CA ASP A 11 4.17 -10.77 0.12
C ASP A 11 5.33 -11.57 0.72
N SER A 12 6.56 -11.09 0.55
CA SER A 12 7.77 -11.71 1.11
C SER A 12 7.98 -11.47 2.60
N ASN A 13 7.39 -10.40 3.17
CA ASN A 13 7.50 -10.08 4.60
C ASN A 13 6.12 -10.24 5.27
N THR A 14 5.96 -11.31 6.05
CA THR A 14 4.64 -11.74 6.56
C THR A 14 4.02 -10.84 7.62
N ASN A 15 4.78 -9.93 8.24
CA ASN A 15 4.32 -9.11 9.37
C ASN A 15 4.62 -7.61 9.27
N SER A 16 5.22 -7.09 8.19
CA SER A 16 5.51 -5.65 8.09
C SER A 16 4.58 -4.92 7.14
N GLY A 17 4.20 -3.70 7.54
CA GLY A 17 3.66 -2.69 6.64
C GLY A 17 4.78 -1.94 5.93
N LEU A 18 4.42 -1.13 4.93
CA LEU A 18 5.33 -0.19 4.29
C LEU A 18 4.70 1.19 4.33
N GLU A 19 5.49 2.20 4.67
CA GLU A 19 5.18 3.58 4.34
C GLU A 19 5.71 3.87 2.93
N LEU A 20 4.85 4.48 2.12
CA LEU A 20 5.11 4.74 0.71
C LEU A 20 4.83 6.19 0.36
N THR A 21 5.72 6.79 -0.41
CA THR A 21 5.41 8.00 -1.17
C THR A 21 4.81 7.59 -2.51
N LYS A 22 3.52 7.85 -2.69
CA LYS A 22 2.78 7.69 -3.94
C LYS A 22 2.89 8.97 -4.78
N ARG A 23 3.34 8.82 -6.04
CA ARG A 23 3.43 9.88 -7.03
C ARG A 23 2.50 9.62 -8.21
N LYS A 24 1.72 10.64 -8.61
CA LYS A 24 0.87 10.63 -9.80
C LYS A 24 1.03 11.96 -10.54
N GLY A 25 1.94 11.98 -11.53
CA GLY A 25 2.38 13.22 -12.15
C GLY A 25 3.13 14.11 -11.15
N ILE A 26 2.69 15.36 -10.99
CA ILE A 26 3.28 16.31 -10.02
C ILE A 26 2.76 16.11 -8.59
N LEU A 27 1.69 15.33 -8.40
CA LEU A 27 1.07 15.13 -7.10
C LEU A 27 1.80 14.03 -6.34
N THR A 28 2.14 14.32 -5.09
CA THR A 28 2.75 13.38 -4.15
C THR A 28 1.91 13.26 -2.88
N SER A 29 1.86 12.07 -2.31
CA SER A 29 1.12 11.79 -1.07
C SER A 29 1.75 10.60 -0.36
N THR A 30 1.69 10.57 0.96
CA THR A 30 2.28 9.49 1.78
C THR A 30 1.18 8.55 2.26
N TRP A 31 1.41 7.25 2.08
CA TRP A 31 0.44 6.19 2.32
C TRP A 31 1.07 5.02 3.06
N ASN A 32 0.29 4.37 3.91
CA ASN A 32 0.68 3.14 4.56
C ASN A 32 -0.03 1.96 3.91
N ILE A 33 0.74 0.92 3.57
CA ILE A 33 0.21 -0.34 3.07
C ILE A 33 0.56 -1.48 4.01
N TYR A 34 -0.42 -2.33 4.30
CA TYR A 34 -0.24 -3.50 5.14
C TYR A 34 -0.78 -4.74 4.44
N LYS A 35 -0.12 -5.88 4.65
CA LYS A 35 -0.68 -7.18 4.32
C LYS A 35 -1.17 -7.85 5.59
N ARG A 36 -2.43 -8.28 5.62
CA ARG A 36 -2.95 -9.14 6.70
C ARG A 36 -3.71 -10.33 6.12
N ARG A 37 -3.20 -11.53 6.42
CA ARG A 37 -3.69 -12.81 5.87
C ARG A 37 -3.65 -12.80 4.33
N ARG A 38 -4.82 -12.71 3.69
CA ARG A 38 -4.98 -12.74 2.22
C ARG A 38 -5.39 -11.39 1.63
N ASN A 39 -5.49 -10.35 2.45
CA ASN A 39 -5.93 -9.03 2.02
C ASN A 39 -4.85 -7.99 2.30
N TYR A 40 -4.95 -6.90 1.57
CA TYR A 40 -4.14 -5.71 1.73
C TYR A 40 -4.98 -4.58 2.27
N TYR A 41 -4.34 -3.66 2.96
CA TYR A 41 -4.97 -2.49 3.53
C TYR A 41 -4.13 -1.28 3.19
N PHE A 42 -4.79 -0.22 2.72
CA PHE A 42 -4.14 0.98 2.22
C PHE A 42 -4.74 2.20 2.91
N PHE A 43 -3.92 3.03 3.52
CA PHE A 43 -4.34 4.17 4.34
C PHE A 43 -3.53 5.41 3.98
N ASP A 44 -4.16 6.58 3.96
CA ASP A 44 -3.40 7.83 3.96
C ASP A 44 -2.69 7.98 5.32
N VAL A 45 -1.48 8.53 5.35
CA VAL A 45 -0.73 8.67 6.61
C VAL A 45 -1.46 9.52 7.66
N ASN A 46 -2.35 10.41 7.22
CA ASN A 46 -3.15 11.27 8.10
C ASN A 46 -4.41 10.57 8.63
N GLU A 47 -4.71 9.36 8.16
CA GLU A 47 -5.89 8.60 8.57
C GLU A 47 -5.61 7.74 9.80
N ARG A 48 -6.62 7.58 10.66
CA ARG A 48 -6.56 6.57 11.72
C ARG A 48 -6.62 5.18 11.12
N ILE A 49 -5.56 4.39 11.34
CA ILE A 49 -5.49 3.01 10.83
C ILE A 49 -6.54 2.12 11.52
N VAL A 50 -7.53 1.68 10.74
CA VAL A 50 -8.55 0.71 11.16
C VAL A 50 -8.67 -0.39 10.10
N PHE A 51 -8.34 -1.62 10.48
CA PHE A 51 -8.39 -2.79 9.59
C PHE A 51 -9.83 -3.32 9.43
N ASP A 52 -10.70 -2.53 8.80
CA ASP A 52 -12.08 -2.87 8.52
C ASP A 52 -12.30 -3.31 7.06
N LYS A 53 -13.55 -3.45 6.63
CA LYS A 53 -13.88 -3.85 5.26
C LYS A 53 -13.72 -2.71 4.25
N ASN A 54 -13.74 -1.45 4.68
CA ASN A 54 -13.72 -0.29 3.80
C ASN A 54 -12.31 -0.02 3.25
N HIS A 55 -11.29 -0.34 4.04
CA HIS A 55 -9.88 -0.17 3.65
C HIS A 55 -9.25 -1.44 3.08
N ARG A 56 -10.07 -2.48 2.88
CA ARG A 56 -9.59 -3.82 2.54
C ARG A 56 -9.66 -4.04 1.04
N TYR A 57 -8.52 -4.43 0.49
CA TYR A 57 -8.37 -4.74 -0.92
C TYR A 57 -7.89 -6.17 -1.13
N THR A 58 -8.41 -6.78 -2.19
CA THR A 58 -7.76 -7.89 -2.87
C THR A 58 -6.58 -7.39 -3.69
N ARG A 59 -5.69 -8.31 -4.10
CA ARG A 59 -4.57 -7.98 -4.99
C ARG A 59 -5.04 -7.31 -6.28
N ALA A 60 -6.09 -7.86 -6.90
CA ALA A 60 -6.59 -7.39 -8.19
C ALA A 60 -7.18 -5.97 -8.09
N GLU A 61 -7.91 -5.68 -7.01
CA GLU A 61 -8.46 -4.34 -6.77
C GLU A 61 -7.35 -3.30 -6.61
N LEU A 62 -6.31 -3.60 -5.82
CA LEU A 62 -5.14 -2.72 -5.68
C LEU A 62 -4.41 -2.53 -7.01
N GLU A 63 -4.15 -3.61 -7.73
CA GLU A 63 -3.44 -3.51 -9.01
C GLU A 63 -4.20 -2.64 -10.01
N GLU A 64 -5.53 -2.73 -10.07
CA GLU A 64 -6.34 -1.93 -11.00
C GLU A 64 -6.48 -0.47 -10.56
N GLU A 65 -6.83 -0.21 -9.30
CA GLU A 65 -7.05 1.16 -8.80
C GLU A 65 -5.76 2.00 -8.83
N PHE A 66 -4.61 1.35 -8.64
CA PHE A 66 -3.34 2.01 -8.45
C PHE A 66 -2.33 1.80 -9.60
N LYS A 67 -2.73 1.18 -10.72
CA LYS A 67 -1.83 0.84 -11.86
C LYS A 67 -1.03 2.00 -12.43
N ASN A 68 -1.59 3.21 -12.42
CA ASN A 68 -1.00 4.41 -13.05
C ASN A 68 -0.24 5.30 -12.06
N SER A 69 0.12 4.79 -10.89
CA SER A 69 0.88 5.52 -9.88
C SER A 69 2.27 4.90 -9.69
N TYR A 70 3.22 5.74 -9.29
CA TYR A 70 4.56 5.32 -8.92
C TYR A 70 4.74 5.43 -7.41
N TYR A 71 5.55 4.54 -6.85
CA TYR A 71 5.77 4.40 -5.42
C TYR A 71 7.25 4.41 -5.09
N GLU A 72 7.58 5.07 -3.99
CA GLU A 72 8.87 4.98 -3.30
C GLU A 72 8.59 4.41 -1.91
N ILE A 73 9.43 3.51 -1.42
CA ILE A 73 9.30 2.96 -0.07
C ILE A 73 10.10 3.86 0.85
N ASP A 74 9.43 4.50 1.79
CA ASP A 74 10.05 5.43 2.72
C ASP A 74 10.62 4.66 3.93
N CYS A 75 9.83 3.74 4.50
CA CYS A 75 10.28 2.85 5.56
C CYS A 75 9.41 1.57 5.70
N GLU A 76 9.89 0.62 6.49
CA GLU A 76 9.11 -0.56 6.90
C GLU A 76 8.44 -0.27 8.26
N LEU A 77 7.19 -0.71 8.42
CA LEU A 77 6.37 -0.50 9.59
C LEU A 77 6.17 -1.84 10.33
N GLU A 78 6.37 -1.85 11.65
CA GLU A 78 6.14 -3.02 12.52
C GLU A 78 4.68 -3.16 12.99
#